data_AF-A0A6S7KDH9-F1
#
_entry.id   AF-A0A6S7KDH9-F1
#
_cell.length_a   1.000
_cell.length_b   1.000
_cell.length_c   1.000
_cell.angle_alpha   90.00
_cell.angle_beta   90.00
_cell.angle_gamma   90.00
#
_symmetry.space_group_name_H-M   'P 1'
#
loop_
_entity.id
_entity.type
_entity.pdbx_description
1 polymer ?
#
loop_
_entity_poly.entity_id
_entity_poly.type
_entity_poly.pdbx_seq_one_letter_code
_entity_poly.pdbx_strand_id
1 'polypeptide(L)'
;MSDALNIHDQLKFKSKISFTSESCLNYIRRQHSNEVILTLIIPVEILVKWNKIIKSKKLSVSFVDLLYISQGLPGCCLKPEATDRIERRLKELCSVASKSCVGISGNNRVKKLKQVKKLAIHRHEVEDPNELPRRIASLEEEKAKLQEQVDSLEAKCESLVEEVLEFTQDRRRITELEQSVENVNDENEALQAYIQTLLERDCCKHCDSTNANKGLTYDSVSKTQKQRKLKELKTNAEKSLWFLETFGLKLDSLSLIALDGEKVNLQYNGSQKSAYQFLSDEDKDRVKSVVYIMDKFCVSDAAYHEFSMIDQEGLVRSYLIKQCKHALNKLYTITRTPGEWPGAQLSFTAELKHQISKQIEQLGEQMPSTQKVKISGDGAKMSRVTNFVVLSFSLLSEGEKVMSAKGVHPVGILSGKEDYSVLQTAGKDLFQEINELIAAGKIN
;
A
#
# COMPACT_ATOMS: atom_id res chain seq x y z
N MET A 1 1.09 -50.26 -33.32
CA MET A 1 2.23 -51.18 -33.61
C MET A 1 1.79 -52.58 -34.02
N SER A 2 0.65 -53.13 -33.56
CA SER A 2 0.16 -54.47 -33.94
C SER A 2 -0.34 -54.60 -35.40
N ASP A 3 -0.93 -53.55 -35.97
CA ASP A 3 -1.49 -53.62 -37.35
C ASP A 3 -0.41 -53.60 -38.44
N ALA A 4 0.71 -52.90 -38.21
CA ALA A 4 1.84 -52.85 -39.13
C ALA A 4 2.60 -54.20 -39.20
N LEU A 5 2.69 -54.92 -38.07
CA LEU A 5 3.25 -56.27 -38.00
C LEU A 5 2.37 -57.28 -38.76
N ASN A 6 1.04 -57.15 -38.70
CA ASN A 6 0.10 -58.03 -39.39
C ASN A 6 0.16 -57.84 -40.93
N ILE A 7 0.38 -56.61 -41.41
CA ILE A 7 0.61 -56.32 -42.83
C ILE A 7 1.96 -56.88 -43.30
N HIS A 8 3.01 -56.74 -42.47
CA HIS A 8 4.33 -57.28 -42.79
C HIS A 8 4.31 -58.82 -42.90
N ASP A 9 3.54 -59.50 -42.07
CA ASP A 9 3.33 -60.96 -42.14
C ASP A 9 2.45 -61.39 -43.33
N GLN A 10 1.47 -60.56 -43.75
CA GLN A 10 0.70 -60.79 -44.98
C GLN A 10 1.53 -60.57 -46.26
N LEU A 11 2.55 -59.71 -46.20
CA LEU A 11 3.45 -59.37 -47.31
C LEU A 11 4.71 -60.24 -47.37
N LYS A 12 4.91 -61.20 -46.44
CA LYS A 12 5.99 -62.21 -46.54
C LYS A 12 5.77 -63.12 -47.75
N PHE A 13 6.22 -62.67 -48.91
CA PHE A 13 6.37 -63.50 -50.10
C PHE A 13 7.57 -64.42 -49.85
N LYS A 14 7.37 -65.51 -49.10
CA LYS A 14 8.42 -66.53 -48.86
C LYS A 14 9.12 -66.92 -50.18
N SER A 15 10.35 -66.42 -50.35
CA SER A 15 11.44 -66.98 -51.17
C SER A 15 11.02 -67.59 -52.52
N LYS A 16 10.54 -66.77 -53.46
CA LYS A 16 10.29 -67.22 -54.84
C LYS A 16 10.81 -66.27 -55.93
N ILE A 17 11.27 -65.07 -55.57
CA ILE A 17 12.05 -64.24 -56.49
C ILE A 17 13.47 -64.81 -56.47
N SER A 18 14.06 -65.01 -57.64
CA SER A 18 15.44 -65.48 -57.75
C SER A 18 16.23 -64.52 -58.61
N PHE A 19 17.52 -64.43 -58.33
CA PHE A 19 18.44 -63.54 -59.04
C PHE A 19 19.37 -64.37 -59.89
N THR A 20 19.62 -63.94 -61.12
CA THR A 20 20.63 -64.54 -61.99
C THR A 20 21.50 -63.46 -62.59
N SER A 21 22.81 -63.71 -62.61
CA SER A 21 23.79 -62.93 -63.37
C SER A 21 23.78 -63.28 -64.87
N GLU A 22 23.04 -64.33 -65.28
CA GLU A 22 22.91 -64.73 -66.68
C GLU A 22 21.94 -63.84 -67.46
N SER A 23 22.44 -63.26 -68.55
CA SER A 23 21.70 -62.35 -69.44
C SER A 23 20.48 -63.03 -70.09
N CYS A 24 19.33 -62.35 -70.08
CA CYS A 24 18.16 -62.78 -70.82
C CYS A 24 18.32 -62.56 -72.34
N LEU A 25 18.22 -63.65 -73.12
CA LEU A 25 18.15 -63.75 -74.59
C LEU A 25 19.47 -63.50 -75.37
N ASN A 26 19.88 -64.50 -76.16
CA ASN A 26 21.16 -64.52 -76.91
C ASN A 26 21.34 -63.37 -77.92
N TYR A 27 20.26 -62.74 -78.42
CA TYR A 27 20.38 -61.61 -79.35
C TYR A 27 20.73 -60.29 -78.64
N ILE A 28 20.35 -60.11 -77.37
CA ILE A 28 20.66 -58.93 -76.54
C ILE A 28 22.14 -58.94 -76.11
N ARG A 29 22.76 -60.12 -76.04
CA ARG A 29 24.18 -60.32 -75.74
C ARG A 29 25.11 -59.57 -76.71
N ARG A 30 24.65 -59.26 -77.93
CA ARG A 30 25.42 -58.55 -78.96
C ARG A 30 25.36 -57.01 -78.85
N GLN A 31 24.44 -56.42 -78.07
CA GLN A 31 24.28 -54.96 -77.99
C GLN A 31 24.64 -54.33 -76.64
N HIS A 32 24.50 -55.04 -75.51
CA HIS A 32 24.66 -54.43 -74.16
C HIS A 32 25.42 -55.32 -73.16
N SER A 33 26.51 -55.98 -73.58
CA SER A 33 27.17 -57.01 -72.75
C SER A 33 27.75 -56.54 -71.41
N ASN A 34 27.85 -55.23 -71.15
CA ASN A 34 28.49 -54.66 -69.94
C ASN A 34 27.57 -53.82 -69.02
N GLU A 35 26.27 -53.70 -69.29
CA GLU A 35 25.41 -52.78 -68.53
C GLU A 35 24.46 -53.43 -67.51
N VAL A 36 24.06 -54.69 -67.70
CA VAL A 36 23.12 -55.37 -66.79
C VAL A 36 23.90 -56.02 -65.64
N ILE A 37 23.67 -55.58 -64.39
CA ILE A 37 24.29 -56.18 -63.20
C ILE A 37 23.52 -57.43 -62.75
N LEU A 38 22.19 -57.35 -62.77
CA LEU A 38 21.35 -58.36 -62.14
C LEU A 38 20.04 -58.54 -62.92
N THR A 39 19.62 -59.78 -63.12
CA THR A 39 18.29 -60.07 -63.67
C THR A 39 17.40 -60.65 -62.58
N LEU A 40 16.30 -59.95 -62.28
CA LEU A 40 15.24 -60.41 -61.41
C LEU A 40 14.36 -61.42 -62.15
N ILE A 41 14.20 -62.61 -61.57
CA ILE A 41 13.25 -63.61 -62.04
C ILE A 41 12.06 -63.61 -61.09
N ILE A 42 10.94 -63.09 -61.58
CA ILE A 42 9.73 -62.87 -60.79
C ILE A 42 8.62 -63.82 -61.29
N PRO A 43 8.11 -64.74 -60.46
CA PRO A 43 6.94 -65.55 -60.79
C PRO A 43 5.70 -64.72 -61.09
N VAL A 44 4.92 -65.15 -62.08
CA VAL A 44 3.64 -64.52 -62.46
C VAL A 44 2.68 -64.48 -61.27
N GLU A 45 2.72 -65.48 -60.38
CA GLU A 45 1.97 -65.48 -59.12
C GLU A 45 2.18 -64.21 -58.28
N ILE A 46 3.42 -63.73 -58.18
CA ILE A 46 3.79 -62.56 -57.38
C ILE A 46 3.33 -61.28 -58.06
N LEU A 47 3.58 -61.14 -59.36
CA LEU A 47 3.18 -59.97 -60.15
C LEU A 47 1.66 -59.74 -60.13
N VAL A 48 0.87 -60.82 -60.13
CA VAL A 48 -0.60 -60.72 -59.98
C VAL A 48 -1.00 -60.26 -58.59
N LYS A 49 -0.31 -60.72 -57.53
CA LYS A 49 -0.56 -60.27 -56.15
C LYS A 49 -0.20 -58.79 -55.97
N TRP A 50 0.96 -58.35 -56.48
CA TRP A 50 1.36 -56.94 -56.43
C TRP A 50 0.35 -56.02 -57.12
N ASN A 51 -0.13 -56.41 -58.31
CA ASN A 51 -1.16 -55.64 -59.00
C ASN A 51 -2.47 -55.55 -58.21
N LYS A 52 -2.86 -56.60 -57.48
CA LYS A 52 -4.05 -56.59 -56.63
C LYS A 52 -3.88 -55.68 -55.41
N ILE A 53 -2.70 -55.70 -54.77
CA ILE A 53 -2.39 -54.87 -53.60
C ILE A 53 -2.49 -53.40 -53.97
N ILE A 54 -1.80 -52.97 -55.04
CA ILE A 54 -1.82 -51.57 -55.48
C ILE A 54 -3.21 -51.14 -55.97
N LYS A 55 -3.95 -52.01 -56.68
CA LYS A 55 -5.33 -51.70 -57.10
C LYS A 55 -6.34 -51.65 -55.96
N SER A 56 -6.09 -52.33 -54.84
CA SER A 56 -6.98 -52.31 -53.68
C SER A 56 -7.02 -50.93 -52.99
N LYS A 57 -6.07 -50.04 -53.30
CA LYS A 57 -5.90 -48.69 -52.72
C LYS A 57 -5.84 -48.63 -51.19
N LYS A 58 -5.68 -49.76 -50.51
CA LYS A 58 -5.60 -49.83 -49.04
C LYS A 58 -4.25 -49.36 -48.49
N LEU A 59 -3.21 -49.31 -49.32
CA LEU A 59 -1.83 -48.97 -48.96
C LEU A 59 -1.23 -48.06 -50.05
N SER A 60 -0.61 -46.95 -49.64
CA SER A 60 0.12 -46.03 -50.51
C SER A 60 1.57 -46.52 -50.67
N VAL A 61 1.77 -47.54 -51.49
CA VAL A 61 3.06 -48.24 -51.68
C VAL A 61 3.35 -48.39 -53.17
N SER A 62 4.57 -48.09 -53.61
CA SER A 62 5.02 -48.23 -55.00
C SER A 62 5.38 -49.67 -55.36
N PHE A 63 5.54 -49.99 -56.66
CA PHE A 63 5.99 -51.32 -57.07
C PHE A 63 7.46 -51.60 -56.65
N VAL A 64 8.30 -50.58 -56.59
CA VAL A 64 9.68 -50.65 -56.08
C VAL A 64 9.68 -50.92 -54.57
N ASP A 65 8.79 -50.29 -53.79
CA ASP A 65 8.65 -50.59 -52.36
C ASP A 65 8.24 -52.05 -52.14
N LEU A 66 7.30 -52.56 -52.95
CA LEU A 66 6.90 -53.98 -52.90
C LEU A 66 8.05 -54.92 -53.26
N LEU A 67 8.94 -54.51 -54.17
CA LEU A 67 10.15 -55.26 -54.47
C LEU A 67 11.05 -55.32 -53.24
N TYR A 68 11.38 -54.19 -52.61
CA TYR A 68 12.20 -54.14 -51.39
C TYR A 68 11.61 -54.95 -50.23
N ILE A 69 10.29 -54.87 -50.03
CA ILE A 69 9.59 -55.63 -48.99
C ILE A 69 9.63 -57.14 -49.27
N SER A 70 9.54 -57.54 -50.54
CA SER A 70 9.43 -58.96 -50.91
C SER A 70 10.76 -59.72 -50.82
N GLN A 71 11.82 -59.15 -51.38
CA GLN A 71 13.20 -59.59 -51.29
C GLN A 71 14.04 -58.37 -51.71
N GLY A 72 14.69 -57.74 -50.74
CA GLY A 72 15.67 -56.68 -51.02
C GLY A 72 16.70 -57.14 -52.04
N LEU A 73 17.29 -56.19 -52.76
CA LEU A 73 18.35 -56.48 -53.72
C LEU A 73 19.61 -56.94 -52.98
N PRO A 74 20.22 -58.07 -53.35
CA PRO A 74 21.39 -58.59 -52.66
C PRO A 74 22.61 -57.68 -52.90
N GLY A 75 23.05 -57.01 -51.84
CA GLY A 75 24.30 -56.24 -51.81
C GLY A 75 24.26 -54.89 -52.54
N CYS A 76 23.08 -54.39 -52.92
CA CYS A 76 22.98 -53.11 -53.61
C CYS A 76 21.66 -52.37 -53.39
N CYS A 77 21.69 -51.03 -53.49
CA CYS A 77 20.53 -50.15 -53.39
C CYS A 77 20.28 -49.46 -54.73
N LEU A 78 19.02 -49.19 -55.07
CA LEU A 78 18.66 -48.42 -56.27
C LEU A 78 18.84 -46.92 -56.00
N LYS A 79 19.41 -46.19 -56.96
CA LYS A 79 19.47 -44.73 -56.90
C LYS A 79 18.06 -44.12 -56.90
N PRO A 80 17.77 -43.08 -56.09
CA PRO A 80 16.47 -42.41 -56.08
C PRO A 80 16.05 -41.87 -57.46
N GLU A 81 17.01 -41.50 -58.29
CA GLU A 81 16.78 -40.95 -59.63
C GLU A 81 16.48 -42.03 -60.68
N ALA A 82 16.83 -43.29 -60.41
CA ALA A 82 16.71 -44.41 -61.34
C ALA A 82 15.48 -45.31 -61.08
N THR A 83 14.76 -45.08 -59.97
CA THR A 83 13.58 -45.87 -59.58
C THR A 83 12.43 -45.76 -60.58
N ASP A 84 12.35 -44.68 -61.37
CA ASP A 84 11.26 -44.44 -62.32
C ASP A 84 11.16 -45.49 -63.44
N ARG A 85 12.30 -45.93 -63.99
CA ARG A 85 12.32 -46.97 -65.04
C ARG A 85 11.85 -48.30 -64.50
N ILE A 86 12.39 -48.69 -63.34
CA ILE A 86 12.11 -49.97 -62.69
C ILE A 86 10.63 -50.02 -62.28
N GLU A 87 10.12 -48.94 -61.69
CA GLU A 87 8.70 -48.76 -61.34
C GLU A 87 7.80 -48.95 -62.56
N ARG A 88 8.11 -48.28 -63.68
CA ARG A 88 7.33 -48.38 -64.92
C ARG A 88 7.32 -49.80 -65.48
N ARG A 89 8.47 -50.48 -65.50
CA ARG A 89 8.57 -51.85 -66.02
C ARG A 89 7.89 -52.87 -65.12
N LEU A 90 7.97 -52.71 -63.79
CA LEU A 90 7.23 -53.54 -62.86
C LEU A 90 5.72 -53.35 -63.02
N LYS A 91 5.24 -52.12 -63.20
CA LYS A 91 3.83 -51.81 -63.48
C LYS A 91 3.34 -52.51 -64.76
N GLU A 92 4.13 -52.47 -65.82
CA GLU A 92 3.81 -53.16 -67.08
C GLU A 92 3.78 -54.68 -66.91
N LEU A 93 4.80 -55.28 -66.28
CA LEU A 93 4.88 -56.71 -66.02
C LEU A 93 3.70 -57.20 -65.17
N CYS A 94 3.34 -56.43 -64.13
CA CYS A 94 2.19 -56.69 -63.26
C CYS A 94 0.86 -56.62 -64.02
N SER A 95 0.69 -55.61 -64.89
CA SER A 95 -0.48 -55.44 -65.74
C SER A 95 -0.65 -56.59 -66.74
N VAL A 96 0.42 -56.94 -67.45
CA VAL A 96 0.43 -58.03 -68.45
C VAL A 96 0.18 -59.38 -67.77
N ALA A 97 0.87 -59.66 -66.66
CA ALA A 97 0.68 -60.88 -65.88
C ALA A 97 -0.78 -61.04 -65.45
N SER A 98 -1.39 -59.96 -64.95
CA SER A 98 -2.79 -59.97 -64.50
C SER A 98 -3.78 -60.19 -65.63
N LYS A 99 -3.63 -59.47 -66.76
CA LYS A 99 -4.48 -59.65 -67.96
C LYS A 99 -4.39 -61.07 -68.50
N SER A 100 -3.17 -61.63 -68.54
CA SER A 100 -2.94 -62.99 -69.05
C SER A 100 -3.53 -64.10 -68.18
N CYS A 101 -3.99 -63.79 -66.96
CA CYS A 101 -4.61 -64.73 -66.03
C CYS A 101 -6.14 -64.56 -65.92
N VAL A 102 -6.75 -63.64 -66.69
CA VAL A 102 -8.20 -63.45 -66.73
C VAL A 102 -8.83 -64.55 -67.59
N GLY A 103 -9.91 -65.17 -67.12
CA GLY A 103 -10.63 -66.24 -67.85
C GLY A 103 -10.00 -67.63 -67.85
N ILE A 104 -8.76 -67.78 -67.33
CA ILE A 104 -8.09 -69.08 -67.22
C ILE A 104 -8.42 -69.74 -65.87
N SER A 105 -9.00 -70.94 -65.89
CA SER A 105 -9.36 -71.76 -64.73
C SER A 105 -8.64 -73.13 -64.72
N GLY A 106 -8.71 -73.84 -63.60
CA GLY A 106 -8.17 -75.20 -63.45
C GLY A 106 -6.66 -75.31 -63.65
N ASN A 107 -6.21 -76.45 -64.18
CA ASN A 107 -4.79 -76.79 -64.36
C ASN A 107 -4.02 -75.79 -65.25
N ASN A 108 -4.69 -75.15 -66.22
CA ASN A 108 -4.08 -74.15 -67.09
C ASN A 108 -3.69 -72.89 -66.32
N ARG A 109 -4.48 -72.51 -65.31
CA ARG A 109 -4.16 -71.38 -64.42
C ARG A 109 -2.93 -71.68 -63.58
N VAL A 110 -2.85 -72.90 -63.03
CA VAL A 110 -1.70 -73.33 -62.21
C VAL A 110 -0.41 -73.34 -63.05
N LYS A 111 -0.47 -73.86 -64.29
CA LYS A 111 0.67 -73.81 -65.21
C LYS A 111 1.10 -72.37 -65.54
N LYS A 112 0.14 -71.45 -65.73
CA LYS A 112 0.42 -70.04 -66.03
C LYS A 112 1.05 -69.29 -64.86
N LEU A 113 0.55 -69.51 -63.64
CA LEU A 113 1.08 -68.87 -62.42
C LEU A 113 2.51 -69.32 -62.08
N LYS A 114 2.90 -70.54 -62.50
CA LYS A 114 4.27 -71.06 -62.39
C LYS A 114 5.24 -70.46 -63.41
N GLN A 115 4.78 -69.74 -64.44
CA GLN A 115 5.67 -69.05 -65.37
C GLN A 115 6.40 -67.90 -64.66
N VAL A 116 7.59 -67.58 -65.15
CA VAL A 116 8.42 -66.48 -64.63
C VAL A 116 8.58 -65.37 -65.66
N LYS A 117 8.73 -64.15 -65.17
CA LYS A 117 9.10 -62.97 -65.96
C LYS A 117 10.46 -62.48 -65.51
N LYS A 118 11.25 -61.98 -66.45
CA LYS A 118 12.61 -61.48 -66.21
C LYS A 118 12.61 -59.95 -66.29
N LEU A 119 13.30 -59.30 -65.36
CA LEU A 119 13.53 -57.85 -65.36
C LEU A 119 15.02 -57.58 -65.14
N ALA A 120 15.64 -56.82 -66.05
CA ALA A 120 17.07 -56.50 -66.01
C ALA A 120 17.31 -55.16 -65.29
N ILE A 121 18.21 -55.17 -64.31
CA ILE A 121 18.71 -54.00 -63.57
C ILE A 121 20.09 -53.62 -64.11
N HIS A 122 20.25 -52.34 -64.41
CA HIS A 122 21.47 -51.79 -65.00
C HIS A 122 22.41 -51.17 -63.98
N ARG A 123 23.69 -51.08 -64.33
CA ARG A 123 24.76 -50.56 -63.46
C ARG A 123 24.58 -49.12 -63.00
N HIS A 124 24.05 -48.26 -63.87
CA HIS A 124 23.80 -46.86 -63.52
C HIS A 124 22.59 -46.67 -62.59
N GLU A 125 21.76 -47.70 -62.41
CA GLU A 125 20.55 -47.65 -61.58
C GLU A 125 20.83 -48.00 -60.11
N VAL A 126 22.07 -48.39 -59.81
CA VAL A 126 22.50 -48.93 -58.52
C VAL A 126 23.52 -47.98 -57.89
N GLU A 127 23.41 -47.75 -56.58
CA GLU A 127 24.39 -46.98 -55.79
C GLU A 127 25.69 -47.76 -55.59
N ASP A 128 26.83 -47.05 -55.68
CA ASP A 128 28.13 -47.64 -55.38
C ASP A 128 28.28 -47.80 -53.85
N PRO A 129 28.52 -49.03 -53.34
CA PRO A 129 28.72 -49.27 -51.91
C PRO A 129 29.83 -48.43 -51.28
N ASN A 130 30.83 -47.99 -52.07
CA ASN A 130 31.97 -47.22 -51.58
C ASN A 130 31.67 -45.71 -51.43
N GLU A 131 30.62 -45.20 -52.08
CA GLU A 131 30.21 -43.79 -51.97
C GLU A 131 29.32 -43.52 -50.76
N LEU A 132 28.65 -44.55 -50.24
CA LEU A 132 27.75 -44.45 -49.08
C LEU A 132 28.44 -43.98 -47.79
N PRO A 133 29.60 -44.55 -47.36
CA PRO A 133 30.26 -44.10 -46.14
C PRO A 133 30.75 -42.64 -46.23
N ARG A 134 31.19 -42.21 -47.42
CA ARG A 134 31.63 -40.83 -47.65
C ARG A 134 30.46 -39.85 -47.54
N ARG A 135 29.30 -40.22 -48.08
CA ARG A 135 28.07 -39.42 -47.97
C ARG A 135 27.61 -39.32 -46.51
N ILE A 136 27.65 -40.43 -45.76
CA ILE A 136 27.28 -40.47 -44.33
C ILE A 136 28.19 -39.54 -43.53
N ALA A 137 29.52 -39.65 -43.69
CA ALA A 137 30.46 -38.79 -42.99
C ALA A 137 30.24 -37.30 -43.31
N SER A 138 29.98 -36.97 -44.58
CA SER A 138 29.71 -35.58 -44.98
C SER A 138 28.42 -35.05 -44.36
N LEU A 139 27.36 -35.86 -44.28
CA LEU A 139 26.09 -35.48 -43.66
C LEU A 139 26.20 -35.37 -42.13
N GLU A 140 27.02 -36.19 -41.49
CA GLU A 140 27.30 -36.10 -40.05
C GLU A 140 28.04 -34.80 -39.70
N GLU A 141 29.01 -34.40 -40.51
CA GLU A 141 29.71 -33.12 -40.34
C GLU A 141 28.75 -31.92 -40.55
N GLU A 142 27.90 -31.97 -41.56
CA GLU A 142 26.89 -30.93 -41.82
C GLU A 142 25.88 -30.83 -40.66
N LYS A 143 25.42 -31.98 -40.15
CA LYS A 143 24.54 -32.03 -38.98
C LYS A 143 25.19 -31.41 -37.74
N ALA A 144 26.48 -31.70 -37.49
CA ALA A 144 27.20 -31.13 -36.36
C ALA A 144 27.29 -29.61 -36.46
N LYS A 145 27.61 -29.07 -37.64
CA LYS A 145 27.65 -27.61 -37.88
C LYS A 145 26.29 -26.96 -37.71
N LEU A 146 25.23 -27.58 -38.22
CA LEU A 146 23.88 -27.07 -38.06
C LEU A 146 23.44 -27.08 -36.59
N GLN A 147 23.81 -28.10 -35.83
CA GLN A 147 23.51 -28.17 -34.40
C GLN A 147 24.19 -27.03 -33.64
N GLU A 148 25.48 -26.78 -33.89
CA GLU A 148 26.22 -25.68 -33.27
C GLU A 148 25.60 -24.31 -33.60
N GLN A 149 25.10 -24.13 -34.83
CA GLN A 149 24.39 -22.90 -35.22
C GLN A 149 23.05 -22.74 -34.49
N VAL A 150 22.31 -23.84 -34.30
CA VAL A 150 21.04 -23.82 -33.55
C VAL A 150 21.31 -23.43 -32.10
N ASP A 151 22.26 -24.08 -31.44
CA ASP A 151 22.61 -23.80 -30.04
C ASP A 151 23.06 -22.32 -29.87
N SER A 152 23.84 -21.80 -30.82
CA SER A 152 24.27 -20.40 -30.83
C SER A 152 23.10 -19.42 -31.03
N LEU A 153 22.12 -19.78 -31.87
CA LEU A 153 20.92 -18.97 -32.10
C LEU A 153 19.98 -19.00 -30.90
N GLU A 154 19.79 -20.16 -30.27
CA GLU A 154 18.99 -20.30 -29.06
C GLU A 154 19.53 -19.41 -27.93
N ALA A 155 20.84 -19.44 -27.67
CA ALA A 155 21.47 -18.58 -26.68
C ALA A 155 21.28 -17.08 -26.98
N LYS A 156 21.34 -16.67 -28.26
CA LYS A 156 21.06 -15.28 -28.66
C LYS A 156 19.59 -14.92 -28.48
N CYS A 157 18.68 -15.83 -28.78
CA CYS A 157 17.25 -15.63 -28.56
C CYS A 157 16.92 -15.47 -27.07
N GLU A 158 17.52 -16.29 -26.20
CA GLU A 158 17.35 -16.16 -24.75
C GLU A 158 17.83 -14.80 -24.24
N SER A 159 19.03 -14.37 -24.64
CA SER A 159 19.58 -13.06 -24.28
C SER A 159 18.70 -11.90 -24.77
N LEU A 160 18.17 -11.98 -26.00
CA LEU A 160 17.26 -10.96 -26.54
C LEU A 160 15.92 -10.93 -25.80
N VAL A 161 15.42 -12.08 -25.34
CA VAL A 161 14.17 -12.15 -24.56
C VAL A 161 14.35 -11.47 -23.20
N GLU A 162 15.49 -11.68 -22.53
CA GLU A 162 15.81 -10.99 -21.28
C GLU A 162 15.89 -9.47 -21.47
N GLU A 163 16.58 -9.00 -22.51
CA GLU A 163 16.69 -7.58 -22.84
C GLU A 163 15.32 -6.94 -23.13
N VAL A 164 14.46 -7.63 -23.88
CA VAL A 164 13.09 -7.16 -24.14
C VAL A 164 12.26 -7.11 -22.85
N LEU A 165 12.41 -8.09 -21.94
CA LEU A 165 11.71 -8.07 -20.66
C LEU A 165 12.13 -6.88 -19.81
N GLU A 166 13.42 -6.59 -19.70
CA GLU A 166 13.92 -5.39 -18.98
C GLU A 166 13.36 -4.11 -19.60
N PHE A 167 13.42 -3.97 -20.93
CA PHE A 167 12.90 -2.80 -21.63
C PHE A 167 11.39 -2.60 -21.40
N THR A 168 10.62 -3.69 -21.32
CA THR A 168 9.18 -3.60 -21.04
C THR A 168 8.89 -3.16 -19.60
N GLN A 169 9.70 -3.56 -18.62
CA GLN A 169 9.56 -3.12 -17.24
C GLN A 169 9.87 -1.64 -17.10
N ASP A 170 10.95 -1.17 -17.73
CA ASP A 170 11.31 0.25 -17.72
C ASP A 170 10.25 1.11 -18.42
N ARG A 171 9.67 0.62 -19.53
CA ARG A 171 8.54 1.32 -20.17
C ARG A 171 7.35 1.49 -19.25
N ARG A 172 7.01 0.47 -18.43
CA ARG A 172 5.91 0.59 -17.46
C ARG A 172 6.20 1.65 -16.42
N ARG A 173 7.43 1.66 -15.87
CA ARG A 173 7.85 2.69 -14.90
C ARG A 173 7.79 4.09 -15.48
N ILE A 174 8.21 4.27 -16.73
CA ILE A 174 8.13 5.56 -17.43
C ILE A 174 6.67 5.99 -17.55
N THR A 175 5.76 5.11 -17.97
CA THR A 175 4.33 5.44 -18.08
C THR A 175 3.70 5.81 -16.73
N GLU A 176 4.07 5.11 -15.65
CA GLU A 176 3.61 5.44 -14.29
C GLU A 176 4.11 6.83 -13.84
N LEU A 177 5.36 7.16 -14.14
CA LEU A 177 5.94 8.47 -13.84
C LEU A 177 5.30 9.58 -14.68
N GLU A 178 5.03 9.34 -15.97
CA GLU A 178 4.34 10.28 -16.85
C GLU A 178 2.93 10.60 -16.32
N GLN A 179 2.16 9.58 -15.91
CA GLN A 179 0.85 9.77 -15.28
C GLN A 179 0.95 10.56 -13.98
N SER A 180 1.97 10.30 -13.15
CA SER A 180 2.19 11.07 -11.92
C SER A 180 2.50 12.54 -12.21
N VAL A 181 3.27 12.83 -13.25
CA VAL A 181 3.59 14.21 -13.66
C VAL A 181 2.36 14.91 -14.20
N GLU A 182 1.55 14.22 -15.01
CA GLU A 182 0.28 14.75 -15.52
C GLU A 182 -0.67 15.11 -14.38
N ASN A 183 -0.88 14.22 -13.41
CA ASN A 183 -1.70 14.50 -12.22
C ASN A 183 -1.21 15.74 -11.45
N VAL A 184 0.11 15.88 -11.25
CA VAL A 184 0.68 17.04 -10.56
C VAL A 184 0.52 18.32 -11.38
N ASN A 185 0.61 18.25 -12.70
CA ASN A 185 0.33 19.39 -13.57
C ASN A 185 -1.15 19.80 -13.52
N ASP A 186 -2.08 18.84 -13.55
CA ASP A 186 -3.51 19.10 -13.41
C ASP A 186 -3.83 19.75 -12.06
N GLU A 187 -3.23 19.27 -10.96
CA GLU A 187 -3.34 19.88 -9.64
C GLU A 187 -2.77 21.31 -9.62
N ASN A 188 -1.61 21.52 -10.24
CA ASN A 188 -1.00 22.85 -10.36
C ASN A 188 -1.86 23.80 -11.19
N GLU A 189 -2.45 23.35 -12.29
CA GLU A 189 -3.37 24.13 -13.11
C GLU A 189 -4.64 24.47 -12.32
N ALA A 190 -5.21 23.52 -11.58
CA ALA A 190 -6.36 23.75 -10.70
C ALA A 190 -6.03 24.77 -9.59
N LEU A 191 -4.84 24.69 -9.00
CA LEU A 191 -4.36 25.66 -8.01
C LEU A 191 -4.14 27.04 -8.63
N GLN A 192 -3.56 27.12 -9.83
CA GLN A 192 -3.40 28.38 -10.56
C GLN A 192 -4.76 28.99 -10.91
N ALA A 193 -5.72 28.19 -11.39
CA ALA A 193 -7.09 28.63 -11.64
C ALA A 193 -7.78 29.09 -10.34
N TYR A 194 -7.54 28.41 -9.22
CA TYR A 194 -8.05 28.83 -7.92
C TYR A 194 -7.43 30.16 -7.46
N ILE A 195 -6.12 30.35 -7.62
CA ILE A 195 -5.46 31.62 -7.34
C ILE A 195 -6.02 32.72 -8.26
N GLN A 196 -6.17 32.44 -9.55
CA GLN A 196 -6.71 33.37 -10.52
C GLN A 196 -8.16 33.76 -10.19
N THR A 197 -9.00 32.80 -9.79
CA THR A 197 -10.36 33.09 -9.35
C THR A 197 -10.39 33.87 -8.05
N LEU A 198 -9.48 33.63 -7.09
CA LEU A 198 -9.36 34.47 -5.90
C LEU A 198 -8.95 35.90 -6.28
N LEU A 199 -7.98 36.05 -7.17
CA LEU A 199 -7.59 37.36 -7.71
C LEU A 199 -8.80 38.03 -8.38
N GLU A 200 -9.52 37.35 -9.26
CA GLU A 200 -10.69 37.89 -9.96
C GLU A 200 -11.89 38.19 -9.04
N ARG A 201 -12.08 37.43 -7.96
CA ARG A 201 -13.16 37.64 -6.97
C ARG A 201 -12.88 38.85 -6.08
N ASP A 202 -11.60 39.13 -5.80
CA ASP A 202 -11.16 40.31 -5.05
C ASP A 202 -10.91 41.53 -5.95
N CYS A 203 -10.77 41.36 -7.28
CA CYS A 203 -10.71 42.45 -8.26
C CYS A 203 -12.11 43.05 -8.53
N CYS A 204 -12.26 44.37 -8.32
CA CYS A 204 -13.42 45.10 -8.83
C CYS A 204 -13.41 45.11 -10.36
N LYS A 205 -14.55 44.90 -11.02
CA LYS A 205 -14.75 45.25 -12.45
C LYS A 205 -14.69 46.78 -12.73
N HIS A 206 -14.22 47.57 -11.77
CA HIS A 206 -14.21 49.03 -11.83
C HIS A 206 -13.04 49.67 -11.07
N CYS A 207 -11.91 48.97 -10.92
CA CYS A 207 -10.70 49.57 -10.36
C CYS A 207 -9.56 49.56 -11.38
N ASP A 208 -9.47 50.62 -12.16
CA ASP A 208 -8.25 51.05 -12.85
C ASP A 208 -7.25 51.56 -11.81
N SER A 209 -6.62 50.63 -11.10
CA SER A 209 -5.34 50.73 -10.39
C SER A 209 -5.27 49.61 -9.35
N THR A 210 -4.38 48.64 -9.59
CA THR A 210 -3.65 47.81 -8.61
C THR A 210 -4.22 47.75 -7.19
N ASN A 211 -4.78 46.60 -6.79
CA ASN A 211 -4.96 46.17 -5.38
C ASN A 211 -5.46 47.23 -4.39
N ALA A 212 -6.43 48.06 -4.77
CA ALA A 212 -7.05 48.99 -3.83
C ALA A 212 -7.93 48.23 -2.82
N ASN A 213 -7.55 48.29 -1.54
CA ASN A 213 -8.34 47.75 -0.44
C ASN A 213 -9.69 48.50 -0.36
N LYS A 214 -10.79 47.84 -0.73
CA LYS A 214 -12.15 48.43 -0.72
C LYS A 214 -12.75 48.54 0.69
N GLY A 215 -12.07 48.02 1.71
CA GLY A 215 -12.50 48.15 3.09
C GLY A 215 -12.24 49.55 3.65
N LEU A 216 -13.00 49.92 4.68
CA LEU A 216 -12.69 51.11 5.49
C LEU A 216 -11.22 51.06 5.94
N THR A 217 -10.51 52.17 5.75
CA THR A 217 -9.10 52.34 6.14
C THR A 217 -8.92 52.16 7.64
N TYR A 218 -7.70 51.84 8.08
CA TYR A 218 -7.38 51.74 9.51
C TYR A 218 -7.89 52.96 10.29
N ASP A 219 -7.76 54.15 9.72
CA ASP A 219 -8.11 55.42 10.39
C ASP A 219 -9.62 55.69 10.45
N SER A 220 -10.40 55.10 9.53
CA SER A 220 -11.85 55.33 9.44
C SER A 220 -12.70 54.32 10.24
N VAL A 221 -12.07 53.37 10.94
CA VAL A 221 -12.79 52.34 11.72
C VAL A 221 -12.72 52.58 13.23
N SER A 222 -13.72 52.04 13.95
CA SER A 222 -13.80 52.12 15.42
C SER A 222 -12.60 51.43 16.10
N LYS A 223 -12.32 51.77 17.37
CA LYS A 223 -11.18 51.20 18.14
C LYS A 223 -11.12 49.66 18.11
N THR A 224 -12.26 48.98 18.24
CA THR A 224 -12.34 47.51 18.22
C THR A 224 -12.03 46.95 16.83
N GLN A 225 -12.47 47.63 15.77
CA GLN A 225 -12.17 47.25 14.38
C GLN A 225 -10.71 47.52 14.02
N LYS A 226 -10.11 48.63 14.52
CA LYS A 226 -8.66 48.90 14.43
C LYS A 226 -7.87 47.73 15.01
N GLN A 227 -8.18 47.28 16.22
CA GLN A 227 -7.50 46.15 16.87
C GLN A 227 -7.65 44.84 16.09
N ARG A 228 -8.83 44.55 15.52
CA ARG A 228 -9.04 43.36 14.67
C ARG A 228 -8.17 43.40 13.43
N LYS A 229 -8.15 44.54 12.71
CA LYS A 229 -7.28 44.75 11.55
C LYS A 229 -5.80 44.60 11.90
N LEU A 230 -5.35 45.12 13.04
CA LEU A 230 -3.96 44.94 13.49
C LEU A 230 -3.62 43.49 13.85
N LYS A 231 -4.56 42.75 14.46
CA LYS A 231 -4.36 41.33 14.78
C LYS A 231 -4.30 40.45 13.53
N GLU A 232 -5.16 40.74 12.56
CA GLU A 232 -5.15 40.10 11.24
C GLU A 232 -3.84 40.40 10.52
N LEU A 233 -3.44 41.68 10.47
CA LEU A 233 -2.17 42.10 9.88
C LEU A 233 -0.97 41.44 10.56
N LYS A 234 -0.99 41.33 11.90
CA LYS A 234 0.05 40.63 12.66
C LYS A 234 0.16 39.16 12.24
N THR A 235 -0.97 38.47 12.16
CA THR A 235 -1.01 37.05 11.76
C THR A 235 -0.56 36.87 10.30
N ASN A 236 -0.96 37.78 9.41
CA ASN A 236 -0.59 37.72 8.00
C ASN A 236 0.90 38.02 7.80
N ALA A 237 1.48 38.97 8.52
CA ALA A 237 2.92 39.22 8.48
C ALA A 237 3.72 38.03 9.04
N GLU A 238 3.27 37.39 10.13
CA GLU A 238 3.85 36.13 10.63
C GLU A 238 3.89 35.04 9.55
N LYS A 239 2.78 34.83 8.83
CA LYS A 239 2.67 33.84 7.75
C LYS A 239 3.52 34.20 6.53
N SER A 240 3.45 35.44 6.07
CA SER A 240 4.17 35.89 4.88
C SER A 240 5.69 35.94 5.10
N LEU A 241 6.13 36.16 6.34
CA LEU A 241 7.54 36.22 6.72
C LEU A 241 8.03 34.93 7.40
N TRP A 242 7.29 33.82 7.27
CA TRP A 242 7.66 32.54 7.89
C TRP A 242 9.03 32.03 7.41
N PHE A 243 9.38 32.33 6.16
CA PHE A 243 10.64 31.91 5.55
C PHE A 243 11.88 32.53 6.22
N LEU A 244 11.73 33.59 7.04
CA LEU A 244 12.87 34.18 7.74
C LEU A 244 13.63 33.17 8.60
N GLU A 245 12.93 32.16 9.13
CA GLU A 245 13.54 31.09 9.91
C GLU A 245 14.51 30.23 9.10
N THR A 246 14.30 30.07 7.79
CA THR A 246 15.23 29.33 6.92
C THR A 246 16.56 30.06 6.74
N PHE A 247 16.55 31.38 6.94
CA PHE A 247 17.75 32.22 6.97
C PHE A 247 18.31 32.40 8.39
N GLY A 248 17.75 31.71 9.39
CA GLY A 248 18.15 31.83 10.80
C GLY A 248 17.69 33.13 11.48
N LEU A 249 16.74 33.86 10.87
CA LEU A 249 16.22 35.14 11.38
C LEU A 249 14.81 34.94 11.96
N LYS A 250 14.43 35.77 12.94
CA LYS A 250 13.08 35.80 13.51
C LYS A 250 12.51 37.21 13.49
N LEU A 251 11.20 37.31 13.22
CA LEU A 251 10.49 38.57 13.24
C LEU A 251 10.29 39.06 14.68
N ASP A 252 10.93 40.18 15.04
CA ASP A 252 10.84 40.77 16.39
C ASP A 252 9.71 41.80 16.52
N SER A 253 9.68 42.78 15.61
CA SER A 253 8.63 43.80 15.53
C SER A 253 8.40 44.29 14.10
N LEU A 254 7.21 44.80 13.83
CA LEU A 254 6.83 45.46 12.58
C LEU A 254 6.37 46.89 12.89
N SER A 255 7.06 47.89 12.34
CA SER A 255 6.71 49.31 12.49
C SER A 255 6.01 49.81 11.23
N LEU A 256 4.85 50.43 11.40
CA LEU A 256 3.96 50.92 10.34
C LEU A 256 3.60 52.38 10.62
N ILE A 257 3.23 53.11 9.57
CA ILE A 257 2.72 54.48 9.66
C ILE A 257 1.34 54.49 9.02
N ALA A 258 0.33 54.90 9.78
CA ALA A 258 -1.04 55.08 9.30
C ALA A 258 -1.13 56.30 8.37
N LEU A 259 -2.23 56.43 7.62
CA LEU A 259 -2.38 57.50 6.63
C LEU A 259 -2.54 58.88 7.29
N ASP A 260 -2.98 58.90 8.55
CA ASP A 260 -3.02 60.09 9.41
C ASP A 260 -1.67 60.42 10.08
N GLY A 261 -0.63 59.61 9.84
CA GLY A 261 0.71 59.76 10.41
C GLY A 261 0.93 59.04 11.75
N GLU A 262 -0.06 58.33 12.29
CA GLU A 262 0.09 57.54 13.53
C GLU A 262 1.09 56.40 13.32
N LYS A 263 2.13 56.32 14.16
CA LYS A 263 3.08 55.19 14.15
C LYS A 263 2.48 54.01 14.92
N VAL A 264 2.31 52.89 14.24
CA VAL A 264 1.83 51.63 14.82
C VAL A 264 2.97 50.63 14.88
N ASN A 265 3.28 50.11 16.07
CA ASN A 265 4.29 49.06 16.23
C ASN A 265 3.61 47.75 16.68
N LEU A 266 3.83 46.68 15.90
CA LEU A 266 3.37 45.34 16.20
C LEU A 266 4.54 44.51 16.72
N GLN A 267 4.57 44.22 18.01
CA GLN A 267 5.58 43.37 18.62
C GLN A 267 5.19 41.89 18.51
N TYR A 268 6.13 41.04 18.08
CA TYR A 268 5.97 39.60 17.95
C TYR A 268 6.54 38.88 19.18
N ASN A 269 7.64 39.39 19.75
CA ASN A 269 8.30 38.86 20.95
C ASN A 269 7.72 39.39 22.28
N GLY A 270 6.38 39.44 22.40
CA GLY A 270 5.70 40.15 23.50
C GLY A 270 4.68 39.36 24.32
N SER A 271 4.49 38.06 24.09
CA SER A 271 3.41 37.30 24.75
C SER A 271 3.69 36.85 26.18
N GLN A 272 4.88 37.09 26.74
CA GLN A 272 5.19 36.74 28.13
C GLN A 272 5.06 37.91 29.12
N LYS A 273 5.34 39.16 28.74
CA LYS A 273 5.33 40.28 29.70
C LYS A 273 3.96 40.65 30.27
N SER A 274 2.86 40.18 29.66
CA SER A 274 1.51 40.45 30.14
C SER A 274 0.95 39.34 31.02
N ALA A 275 1.59 38.17 31.14
CA ALA A 275 1.05 37.12 31.99
C ALA A 275 1.33 37.41 33.47
N TYR A 276 0.37 37.08 34.33
CA TYR A 276 0.39 37.32 35.78
C TYR A 276 1.71 36.90 36.45
N GLN A 277 2.33 35.83 35.96
CA GLN A 277 3.57 35.25 36.49
C GLN A 277 4.76 36.22 36.39
N PHE A 278 4.79 37.04 35.33
CA PHE A 278 5.88 37.94 34.99
C PHE A 278 5.62 39.40 35.43
N LEU A 279 4.49 39.67 36.09
CA LEU A 279 4.23 40.96 36.72
C LEU A 279 5.19 41.20 37.91
N SER A 280 5.45 42.47 38.22
CA SER A 280 6.14 42.84 39.46
C SER A 280 5.31 42.42 40.67
N ASP A 281 5.94 42.33 41.85
CA ASP A 281 5.23 41.95 43.06
C ASP A 281 4.17 42.99 43.46
N GLU A 282 4.43 44.29 43.23
CA GLU A 282 3.44 45.36 43.46
C GLU A 282 2.22 45.20 42.56
N ASP A 283 2.43 44.89 41.27
CA ASP A 283 1.33 44.67 40.33
C ASP A 283 0.55 43.40 40.67
N LYS A 284 1.25 42.31 41.05
CA LYS A 284 0.61 41.08 41.53
C LYS A 284 -0.28 41.35 42.74
N ASP A 285 0.18 42.17 43.67
CA ASP A 285 -0.56 42.52 44.88
C ASP A 285 -1.76 43.42 44.57
N ARG A 286 -1.66 44.32 43.59
CA ARG A 286 -2.82 45.04 43.06
C ARG A 286 -3.86 44.08 42.46
N VAL A 287 -3.43 43.11 41.65
CA VAL A 287 -4.34 42.09 41.08
C VAL A 287 -4.97 41.24 42.19
N LYS A 288 -4.20 40.78 43.19
CA LYS A 288 -4.72 40.03 44.35
C LYS A 288 -5.74 40.84 45.15
N SER A 289 -5.47 42.14 45.33
CA SER A 289 -6.39 43.05 46.03
C SER A 289 -7.74 43.15 45.31
N VAL A 290 -7.72 43.24 43.98
CA VAL A 290 -8.95 43.24 43.18
C VAL A 290 -9.68 41.89 43.28
N VAL A 291 -8.97 40.76 43.19
CA VAL A 291 -9.57 39.43 43.38
C VAL A 291 -10.23 39.32 44.75
N TYR A 292 -9.55 39.78 45.80
CA TYR A 292 -10.11 39.82 47.15
C TYR A 292 -11.37 40.68 47.26
N ILE A 293 -11.39 41.86 46.62
CA ILE A 293 -12.58 42.72 46.57
C ILE A 293 -13.71 42.00 45.82
N MET A 294 -13.43 41.38 44.68
CA MET A 294 -14.42 40.62 43.92
C MET A 294 -15.04 39.51 44.77
N ASP A 295 -14.22 38.71 45.45
CA ASP A 295 -14.71 37.60 46.28
C ASP A 295 -15.47 38.11 47.51
N LYS A 296 -15.00 39.19 48.14
CA LYS A 296 -15.65 39.82 49.30
C LYS A 296 -17.04 40.38 48.99
N PHE A 297 -17.23 40.90 47.77
CA PHE A 297 -18.50 41.49 47.33
C PHE A 297 -19.27 40.58 46.36
N CYS A 298 -18.89 39.31 46.22
CA CYS A 298 -19.53 38.33 45.35
C CYS A 298 -19.66 38.78 43.88
N VAL A 299 -18.66 39.49 43.36
CA VAL A 299 -18.63 39.97 41.98
C VAL A 299 -18.15 38.86 41.06
N SER A 300 -19.01 38.44 40.13
CA SER A 300 -18.65 37.42 39.14
C SER A 300 -17.59 37.93 38.16
N ASP A 301 -16.83 37.01 37.57
CA ASP A 301 -15.85 37.35 36.52
C ASP A 301 -16.50 38.07 35.33
N ALA A 302 -17.75 37.73 35.01
CA ALA A 302 -18.53 38.39 33.95
C ALA A 302 -18.87 39.83 34.33
N ALA A 303 -19.38 40.07 35.54
CA ALA A 303 -19.67 41.41 36.02
C ALA A 303 -18.41 42.28 36.09
N TYR A 304 -17.29 41.73 36.58
CA TYR A 304 -16.03 42.45 36.59
C TYR A 304 -15.50 42.74 35.18
N HIS A 305 -15.68 41.82 34.23
CA HIS A 305 -15.31 42.05 32.85
C HIS A 305 -16.03 43.27 32.27
N GLU A 306 -17.35 43.39 32.49
CA GLU A 306 -18.13 44.57 32.09
C GLU A 306 -17.59 45.86 32.73
N PHE A 307 -17.30 45.86 34.04
CA PHE A 307 -16.69 47.03 34.69
C PHE A 307 -15.34 47.40 34.08
N SER A 308 -14.49 46.40 33.80
CA SER A 308 -13.17 46.61 33.20
C SER A 308 -13.23 47.11 31.74
N MET A 309 -14.37 46.96 31.07
CA MET A 309 -14.58 47.50 29.72
C MET A 309 -15.00 48.97 29.76
N ILE A 310 -15.68 49.40 30.82
CA ILE A 310 -16.09 50.79 31.04
C ILE A 310 -14.88 51.65 31.42
N ASP A 311 -14.06 51.18 32.37
CA ASP A 311 -12.81 51.84 32.77
C ASP A 311 -11.59 50.99 32.39
N GLN A 312 -11.05 51.25 31.21
CA GLN A 312 -9.95 50.46 30.63
C GLN A 312 -8.56 50.85 31.13
N GLU A 313 -8.42 52.01 31.77
CA GLU A 313 -7.13 52.57 32.22
C GLU A 313 -6.95 52.43 33.73
N GLY A 314 -8.03 52.50 34.52
CA GLY A 314 -7.97 52.36 35.98
C GLY A 314 -8.02 50.92 36.50
N LEU A 315 -8.70 50.01 35.78
CA LEU A 315 -8.97 48.65 36.26
C LEU A 315 -8.03 47.59 35.68
N VAL A 316 -7.77 46.56 36.49
CA VAL A 316 -6.99 45.39 36.10
C VAL A 316 -7.72 44.63 35.00
N ARG A 317 -6.96 44.16 33.99
CA ARG A 317 -7.54 43.39 32.89
C ARG A 317 -8.08 42.05 33.39
N SER A 318 -9.30 41.70 32.98
CA SER A 318 -9.98 40.45 33.36
C SER A 318 -9.18 39.15 33.16
N TYR A 319 -8.28 39.09 32.18
CA TYR A 319 -7.43 37.90 31.99
C TYR A 319 -6.38 37.73 33.11
N LEU A 320 -5.89 38.82 33.71
CA LEU A 320 -4.98 38.78 34.85
C LEU A 320 -5.68 38.26 36.11
N ILE A 321 -6.93 38.67 36.32
CA ILE A 321 -7.79 38.15 37.40
C ILE A 321 -7.94 36.65 37.28
N LYS A 322 -8.26 36.14 36.09
CA LYS A 322 -8.39 34.68 35.83
C LYS A 322 -7.09 33.94 36.09
N GLN A 323 -5.96 34.47 35.63
CA GLN A 323 -4.65 33.86 35.86
C GLN A 323 -4.26 33.86 37.34
N CYS A 324 -4.54 34.95 38.07
CA CYS A 324 -4.34 35.05 39.52
C CYS A 324 -5.19 34.00 40.26
N LYS A 325 -6.49 33.89 39.94
CA LYS A 325 -7.39 32.87 40.53
C LYS A 325 -6.87 31.46 40.27
N HIS A 326 -6.40 31.17 39.06
CA HIS A 326 -5.82 29.87 38.74
C HIS A 326 -4.52 29.59 39.51
N ALA A 327 -3.66 30.60 39.68
CA ALA A 327 -2.46 30.48 40.50
C ALA A 327 -2.79 30.22 41.98
N LEU A 328 -3.80 30.90 42.53
CA LEU A 328 -4.29 30.68 43.90
C LEU A 328 -4.88 29.27 44.08
N ASN A 329 -5.67 28.80 43.11
CA ASN A 329 -6.27 27.46 43.17
C ASN A 329 -5.21 26.34 43.16
N LYS A 330 -4.02 26.56 42.57
CA LYS A 330 -2.91 25.60 42.63
C LYS A 330 -2.29 25.43 44.02
N LEU A 331 -2.50 26.39 44.92
CA LEU A 331 -2.02 26.30 46.30
C LEU A 331 -2.79 25.24 47.11
N TYR A 332 -4.01 24.90 46.67
CA TYR A 332 -4.87 23.94 47.35
C TYR A 332 -4.92 22.63 46.57
N THR A 333 -4.67 21.51 47.27
CA THR A 333 -4.80 20.18 46.70
C THR A 333 -6.20 19.64 46.98
N ILE A 334 -7.12 19.84 46.03
CA ILE A 334 -8.46 19.27 46.07
C ILE A 334 -8.42 17.89 45.42
N THR A 335 -8.84 16.86 46.17
CA THR A 335 -8.89 15.49 45.70
C THR A 335 -10.34 15.03 45.54
N ARG A 336 -10.56 14.02 44.69
CA ARG A 336 -11.87 13.39 44.57
C ARG A 336 -12.14 12.53 45.81
N THR A 337 -13.36 12.54 46.29
CA THR A 337 -13.79 11.66 47.39
C THR A 337 -13.74 10.19 46.98
N PRO A 338 -13.44 9.27 47.90
CA PRO A 338 -13.46 7.83 47.63
C PRO A 338 -14.87 7.32 47.24
N GLY A 339 -14.91 6.19 46.54
CA GLY A 339 -16.15 5.52 46.15
C GLY A 339 -16.82 6.06 44.87
N GLU A 340 -18.09 5.69 44.68
CA GLU A 340 -18.84 5.94 43.45
C GLU A 340 -19.50 7.33 43.41
N TRP A 341 -19.70 7.93 44.58
CA TRP A 341 -20.37 9.23 44.71
C TRP A 341 -19.45 10.37 44.26
N PRO A 342 -19.92 11.28 43.38
CA PRO A 342 -19.15 12.45 43.00
C PRO A 342 -18.93 13.35 44.22
N GLY A 343 -17.70 13.80 44.44
CA GLY A 343 -17.39 14.69 45.55
C GLY A 343 -15.95 15.16 45.50
N ALA A 344 -15.68 16.16 46.31
CA ALA A 344 -14.37 16.79 46.44
C ALA A 344 -14.02 16.94 47.93
N GLN A 345 -12.77 16.66 48.28
CA GLN A 345 -12.27 16.77 49.64
C GLN A 345 -10.87 17.42 49.65
N LEU A 346 -10.60 18.09 50.77
CA LEU A 346 -9.30 18.64 51.15
C LEU A 346 -8.74 17.80 52.30
N SER A 347 -7.42 17.85 52.52
CA SER A 347 -6.83 17.26 53.73
C SER A 347 -7.28 18.06 54.96
N PHE A 348 -7.94 17.38 55.89
CA PHE A 348 -8.39 17.97 57.15
C PHE A 348 -7.19 18.44 57.98
N THR A 349 -6.12 17.65 58.05
CA THR A 349 -4.92 17.96 58.83
C THR A 349 -4.20 19.17 58.28
N ALA A 350 -4.04 19.26 56.95
CA ALA A 350 -3.37 20.39 56.31
C ALA A 350 -4.14 21.69 56.54
N GLU A 351 -5.46 21.68 56.36
CA GLU A 351 -6.31 22.85 56.57
C GLU A 351 -6.37 23.26 58.05
N LEU A 352 -6.47 22.28 58.97
CA LEU A 352 -6.46 22.54 60.41
C LEU A 352 -5.13 23.17 60.85
N LYS A 353 -3.99 22.67 60.38
CA LYS A 353 -2.67 23.28 60.61
C LYS A 353 -2.62 24.71 60.09
N HIS A 354 -3.12 24.94 58.88
CA HIS A 354 -3.12 26.27 58.28
C HIS A 354 -3.91 27.28 59.12
N GLN A 355 -5.11 26.92 59.57
CA GLN A 355 -5.92 27.80 60.41
C GLN A 355 -5.31 28.03 61.81
N ILE A 356 -4.71 26.99 62.42
CA ILE A 356 -4.00 27.13 63.69
C ILE A 356 -2.78 28.05 63.54
N SER A 357 -1.95 27.89 62.52
CA SER A 357 -0.79 28.76 62.26
C SER A 357 -1.21 30.22 62.12
N LYS A 358 -2.30 30.47 61.39
CA LYS A 358 -2.87 31.81 61.24
C LYS A 358 -3.36 32.40 62.58
N GLN A 359 -3.89 31.57 63.48
CA GLN A 359 -4.23 32.01 64.83
C GLN A 359 -3.00 32.30 65.69
N ILE A 360 -1.93 31.50 65.58
CA ILE A 360 -0.64 31.75 66.26
C ILE A 360 -0.11 33.14 65.87
N GLU A 361 -0.14 33.46 64.57
CA GLU A 361 0.30 34.76 64.07
C GLU A 361 -0.54 35.93 64.61
N GLN A 362 -1.84 35.72 64.86
CA GLN A 362 -2.76 36.76 65.34
C GLN A 362 -2.76 36.93 66.86
N LEU A 363 -2.67 35.83 67.61
CA LEU A 363 -2.86 35.80 69.07
C LEU A 363 -1.54 35.65 69.83
N GLY A 364 -0.47 35.19 69.19
CA GLY A 364 0.84 34.98 69.80
C GLY A 364 0.75 34.12 71.08
N GLU A 365 1.28 34.65 72.18
CA GLU A 365 1.29 34.00 73.50
C GLU A 365 -0.12 33.80 74.12
N GLN A 366 -1.15 34.45 73.60
CA GLN A 366 -2.53 34.29 74.08
C GLN A 366 -3.21 33.04 73.50
N MET A 367 -2.54 32.31 72.61
CA MET A 367 -3.12 31.11 72.02
C MET A 367 -3.21 29.98 73.05
N PRO A 368 -4.38 29.34 73.21
CA PRO A 368 -4.50 28.19 74.10
C PRO A 368 -3.68 27.01 73.58
N SER A 369 -2.97 26.33 74.49
CA SER A 369 -2.17 25.12 74.20
C SER A 369 -3.02 23.93 73.73
N THR A 370 -4.33 23.95 74.01
CA THR A 370 -5.29 22.95 73.58
C THR A 370 -6.35 23.60 72.70
N GLN A 371 -6.49 23.10 71.47
CA GLN A 371 -7.48 23.58 70.51
C GLN A 371 -8.71 22.66 70.54
N LYS A 372 -9.90 23.26 70.66
CA LYS A 372 -11.16 22.53 70.52
C LYS A 372 -11.71 22.74 69.12
N VAL A 373 -11.85 21.64 68.38
CA VAL A 373 -12.33 21.65 66.99
C VAL A 373 -13.74 21.08 66.96
N LYS A 374 -14.69 21.82 66.40
CA LYS A 374 -16.05 21.34 66.12
C LYS A 374 -16.10 20.88 64.68
N ILE A 375 -16.43 19.61 64.44
CA ILE A 375 -16.67 19.06 63.10
C ILE A 375 -18.18 19.06 62.86
N SER A 376 -18.61 19.49 61.68
CA SER A 376 -20.02 19.60 61.31
C SER A 376 -20.23 19.05 59.89
N GLY A 377 -21.38 18.40 59.67
CA GLY A 377 -21.86 18.01 58.36
C GLY A 377 -23.30 18.47 58.21
N ASP A 378 -23.62 19.10 57.08
CA ASP A 378 -24.99 19.58 56.81
C ASP A 378 -25.43 19.25 55.38
N GLY A 379 -26.68 18.83 55.23
CA GLY A 379 -27.31 18.49 53.97
C GLY A 379 -27.92 19.72 53.29
N ALA A 380 -27.39 20.11 52.14
CA ALA A 380 -27.87 21.22 51.33
C ALA A 380 -28.60 20.72 50.06
N LYS A 381 -29.91 20.98 49.98
CA LYS A 381 -30.69 20.74 48.76
C LYS A 381 -30.50 21.90 47.77
N MET A 382 -29.75 21.68 46.69
CA MET A 382 -29.48 22.71 45.68
C MET A 382 -30.50 22.73 44.54
N SER A 383 -31.10 21.60 44.19
CA SER A 383 -32.18 21.55 43.20
C SER A 383 -33.21 20.47 43.52
N ARG A 384 -34.16 20.25 42.62
CA ARG A 384 -35.12 19.13 42.74
C ARG A 384 -34.44 17.76 42.73
N VAL A 385 -33.27 17.66 42.12
CA VAL A 385 -32.57 16.39 41.85
C VAL A 385 -31.16 16.32 42.42
N THR A 386 -30.57 17.44 42.83
CA THR A 386 -29.22 17.51 43.41
C THR A 386 -29.25 17.91 44.88
N ASN A 387 -28.65 17.05 45.71
CA ASN A 387 -28.39 17.29 47.11
C ASN A 387 -26.89 17.16 47.33
N PHE A 388 -26.34 18.02 48.18
CA PHE A 388 -24.96 17.94 48.62
C PHE A 388 -24.91 17.80 50.12
N VAL A 389 -23.90 17.11 50.63
CA VAL A 389 -23.53 17.14 52.04
C VAL A 389 -22.22 17.90 52.14
N VAL A 390 -22.20 18.97 52.93
CA VAL A 390 -21.00 19.79 53.16
C VAL A 390 -20.44 19.42 54.53
N LEU A 391 -19.21 18.90 54.53
CA LEU A 391 -18.44 18.59 55.71
C LEU A 391 -17.47 19.76 55.98
N SER A 392 -17.48 20.27 57.21
CA SER A 392 -16.71 21.43 57.61
C SER A 392 -16.24 21.32 59.06
N PHE A 393 -15.29 22.17 59.45
CA PHE A 393 -14.91 22.32 60.85
C PHE A 393 -14.80 23.80 61.25
N SER A 394 -14.85 24.03 62.55
CA SER A 394 -14.65 25.35 63.16
C SER A 394 -13.76 25.22 64.39
N LEU A 395 -12.89 26.21 64.58
CA LEU A 395 -12.05 26.33 65.78
C LEU A 395 -12.83 27.08 66.86
N LEU A 396 -13.15 26.41 67.98
CA LEU A 396 -13.93 27.03 69.06
C LEU A 396 -13.18 28.17 69.78
N SER A 397 -11.87 28.27 69.58
CA SER A 397 -11.04 29.39 70.02
C SER A 397 -11.38 30.71 69.31
N GLU A 398 -12.11 30.69 68.19
CA GLU A 398 -12.42 31.90 67.41
C GLU A 398 -13.60 32.73 67.94
N GLY A 399 -14.20 32.31 69.06
CA GLY A 399 -15.28 33.04 69.73
C GLY A 399 -16.47 33.29 68.80
N GLU A 400 -16.85 34.55 68.61
CA GLU A 400 -18.01 34.93 67.80
C GLU A 400 -17.89 34.54 66.32
N LYS A 401 -16.67 34.39 65.78
CA LYS A 401 -16.48 34.04 64.36
C LYS A 401 -16.99 32.63 64.04
N VAL A 402 -17.02 31.73 65.03
CA VAL A 402 -17.56 30.36 64.91
C VAL A 402 -19.03 30.36 64.45
N MET A 403 -19.78 31.41 64.82
CA MET A 403 -21.20 31.54 64.48
C MET A 403 -21.41 32.21 63.12
N SER A 404 -20.32 32.62 62.44
CA SER A 404 -20.34 33.26 61.14
C SER A 404 -19.83 32.31 60.06
N ALA A 405 -20.24 32.54 58.80
CA ALA A 405 -19.70 31.80 57.66
C ALA A 405 -18.17 31.91 57.52
N LYS A 406 -17.52 32.90 58.14
CA LYS A 406 -16.06 33.09 58.08
C LYS A 406 -15.29 32.15 59.01
N GLY A 407 -15.92 31.61 60.06
CA GLY A 407 -15.31 30.65 60.98
C GLY A 407 -15.67 29.20 60.66
N VAL A 408 -16.28 28.95 59.49
CA VAL A 408 -16.63 27.62 59.01
C VAL A 408 -15.71 27.27 57.85
N HIS A 409 -14.90 26.23 58.03
CA HIS A 409 -13.89 25.79 57.07
C HIS A 409 -14.38 24.51 56.38
N PRO A 410 -14.89 24.59 55.14
CA PRO A 410 -15.34 23.41 54.40
C PRO A 410 -14.14 22.55 54.01
N VAL A 411 -14.23 21.25 54.29
CA VAL A 411 -13.18 20.25 53.99
C VAL A 411 -13.67 19.15 53.06
N GLY A 412 -14.98 18.99 52.90
CA GLY A 412 -15.55 18.01 51.98
C GLY A 412 -16.91 18.44 51.44
N ILE A 413 -17.16 18.15 50.17
CA ILE A 413 -18.46 18.30 49.51
C ILE A 413 -18.78 16.96 48.83
N LEU A 414 -19.87 16.33 49.27
CA LEU A 414 -20.33 15.04 48.76
C LEU A 414 -21.62 15.25 47.97
N SER A 415 -21.72 14.72 46.76
CA SER A 415 -22.98 14.68 46.00
C SER A 415 -23.79 13.47 46.43
N GLY A 416 -24.96 13.70 47.02
CA GLY A 416 -25.79 12.62 47.53
C GLY A 416 -26.82 13.10 48.54
N LYS A 417 -27.72 12.19 48.92
CA LYS A 417 -28.58 12.40 50.09
C LYS A 417 -27.73 12.25 51.35
N GLU A 418 -28.16 12.91 52.42
CA GLU A 418 -27.61 12.71 53.76
C GLU A 418 -28.00 11.32 54.27
N ASP A 419 -27.23 10.32 53.83
CA ASP A 419 -27.37 8.92 54.18
C ASP A 419 -26.04 8.41 54.73
N TYR A 420 -26.13 7.51 55.71
CA TYR A 420 -24.98 6.92 56.37
C TYR A 420 -24.08 6.16 55.37
N SER A 421 -24.69 5.51 54.38
CA SER A 421 -23.96 4.79 53.33
C SER A 421 -23.04 5.71 52.51
N VAL A 422 -23.52 6.92 52.19
CA VAL A 422 -22.79 7.95 51.45
C VAL A 422 -21.64 8.48 52.31
N LEU A 423 -21.92 8.81 53.58
CA LEU A 423 -20.90 9.31 54.51
C LEU A 423 -19.80 8.28 54.77
N GLN A 424 -20.17 7.03 55.01
CA GLN A 424 -19.22 5.95 55.31
C GLN A 424 -18.28 5.67 54.13
N THR A 425 -18.79 5.76 52.91
CA THR A 425 -18.00 5.44 51.71
C THR A 425 -17.24 6.67 51.20
N ALA A 426 -17.94 7.78 50.98
CA ALA A 426 -17.38 8.97 50.35
C ALA A 426 -16.65 9.91 51.32
N GLY A 427 -16.98 9.88 52.61
CA GLY A 427 -16.25 10.59 53.66
C GLY A 427 -15.15 9.76 54.32
N LYS A 428 -14.90 8.53 53.84
CA LYS A 428 -14.04 7.55 54.51
C LYS A 428 -12.66 8.10 54.85
N ASP A 429 -11.97 8.66 53.85
CA ASP A 429 -10.60 9.15 54.00
C ASP A 429 -10.54 10.32 54.99
N LEU A 430 -11.49 11.24 54.89
CA LEU A 430 -11.61 12.39 55.79
C LEU A 430 -11.84 11.94 57.24
N PHE A 431 -12.76 11.01 57.48
CA PHE A 431 -13.04 10.50 58.82
C PHE A 431 -11.87 9.68 59.37
N GLN A 432 -11.17 8.94 58.52
CA GLN A 432 -9.95 8.25 58.91
C GLN A 432 -8.88 9.25 59.36
N GLU A 433 -8.62 10.30 58.57
CA GLU A 433 -7.66 11.35 58.90
C GLU A 433 -7.99 12.05 60.23
N ILE A 434 -9.27 12.37 60.46
CA ILE A 434 -9.75 12.94 61.73
C ILE A 434 -9.47 11.99 62.90
N ASN A 435 -9.81 10.70 62.75
CA ASN A 435 -9.64 9.72 63.82
C ASN A 435 -8.15 9.47 64.14
N GLU A 436 -7.30 9.44 63.11
CA GLU A 436 -5.85 9.33 63.28
C GLU A 436 -5.28 10.55 64.03
N LEU A 437 -5.75 11.76 63.72
CA LEU A 437 -5.33 12.98 64.41
C LEU A 437 -5.82 13.02 65.86
N ILE A 438 -7.05 12.58 66.14
CA ILE A 438 -7.58 12.43 67.49
C ILE A 438 -6.74 11.43 68.30
N ALA A 439 -6.40 10.28 67.70
CA ALA A 439 -5.59 9.25 68.33
C ALA A 439 -4.15 9.73 68.64
N ALA A 440 -3.56 10.51 67.73
CA ALA A 440 -2.25 11.13 67.95
C ALA A 440 -2.28 12.19 69.06
N GLY A 441 -3.41 12.89 69.23
CA GLY A 441 -3.63 13.90 70.27
C GLY A 441 -2.77 15.16 70.13
N LYS A 442 -2.01 15.28 69.03
CA LYS A 442 -1.12 16.40 68.73
C LYS A 442 -1.14 16.70 67.24
N ILE A 443 -1.08 17.98 66.90
CA ILE A 443 -0.92 18.46 65.54
C ILE A 443 0.43 19.19 65.47
N ASN A 444 1.36 18.62 64.70
CA ASN A 444 2.75 19.13 64.59
C ASN A 444 2.90 20.17 63.50
#